data_AF-A0A316NLL2-F1
#
_entry.id   AF-A0A316NLL2-F1
#
_cell.length_a   1.000
_cell.length_b   1.000
_cell.length_c   1.000
_cell.angle_alpha   90.00
_cell.angle_beta   90.00
_cell.angle_gamma   90.00
#
_symmetry.space_group_name_H-M   'P 1'
#
loop_
_entity.id
_entity.type
_entity.pdbx_description
1 polymer ?
#
loop_
_entity_poly.entity_id
_entity_poly.type
_entity_poly.pdbx_seq_one_letter_code
_entity_poly.pdbx_strand_id
1 'polypeptide(L)' 'MIINDLKKVLLDVNISLTELADALGKRLNKHYSLNNLSNKLRNETITHREMIIIADILGYDLKFVRRKENR' A
#
# COMPACT_ATOMS: atom_id res chain seq x y z
N MET A 1 -9.36 8.36 3.71
CA MET A 1 -9.06 7.62 2.46
C MET A 1 -7.72 6.95 2.61
N ILE A 2 -7.63 5.65 2.31
CA ILE A 2 -6.41 4.83 2.40
C ILE A 2 -5.19 5.49 1.73
N ILE A 3 -5.41 6.19 0.61
CA ILE A 3 -4.36 6.89 -0.14
C ILE A 3 -3.59 7.95 0.68
N ASN A 4 -4.25 8.64 1.62
CA ASN A 4 -3.59 9.71 2.38
C ASN A 4 -2.63 9.14 3.42
N ASP A 5 -3.01 8.03 4.05
CA ASP A 5 -2.15 7.36 5.03
C ASP A 5 -0.98 6.67 4.33
N LEU A 6 -1.22 6.02 3.18
CA LEU A 6 -0.14 5.44 2.38
C LEU A 6 0.86 6.50 1.91
N LYS A 7 0.40 7.69 1.51
CA LYS A 7 1.30 8.80 1.14
C LYS A 7 2.24 9.23 2.27
N LYS A 8 1.78 9.21 3.53
CA LYS A 8 2.65 9.52 4.67
C LYS A 8 3.74 8.46 4.84
N VAL A 9 3.38 7.19 4.69
CA VAL A 9 4.35 6.08 4.72
C VAL A 9 5.36 6.21 3.59
N LEU A 10 4.91 6.51 2.37
CA LEU A 10 5.77 6.72 1.21
C LEU A 10 6.79 7.84 1.42
N LEU A 11 6.38 8.94 2.07
CA LEU A 11 7.29 10.03 2.43
C LEU A 11 8.33 9.59 3.46
N ASP A 12 7.93 8.80 4.46
CA ASP A 12 8.82 8.28 5.51
C ASP A 12 9.94 7.39 4.93
N VAL A 13 9.60 6.53 3.98
CA VAL A 13 10.57 5.64 3.33
C VAL A 13 11.22 6.20 2.06
N ASN A 14 10.92 7.46 1.70
CA ASN A 14 11.42 8.14 0.51
C ASN A 14 11.19 7.36 -0.80
N ILE A 15 9.99 6.79 -0.97
CA ILE A 15 9.57 6.08 -2.19
C ILE A 15 8.40 6.83 -2.83
N SER A 16 8.43 7.00 -4.15
CA SER A 16 7.32 7.57 -4.90
C SER A 16 6.19 6.56 -5.14
N LEU A 17 4.97 7.05 -5.37
CA LEU A 17 3.84 6.19 -5.72
C LEU A 17 4.05 5.43 -7.04
N THR A 18 4.84 6.00 -7.96
CA THR A 18 5.21 5.37 -9.24
C THR A 18 6.13 4.17 -9.00
N GLU A 19 7.18 4.34 -8.20
CA GLU A 19 8.10 3.26 -7.83
C GLU A 19 7.38 2.14 -7.09
N LEU A 20 6.43 2.49 -6.20
CA LEU A 20 5.59 1.49 -5.54
C LEU A 20 4.73 0.72 -6.56
N ALA A 21 4.12 1.38 -7.53
CA ALA A 21 3.33 0.72 -8.57
C ALA A 21 4.20 -0.25 -9.38
N ASP A 22 5.40 0.17 -9.78
CA ASP A 22 6.33 -0.68 -10.53
C ASP A 22 6.79 -1.88 -9.71
N ALA A 23 7.15 -1.68 -8.43
CA ALA A 23 7.56 -2.76 -7.53
C ALA A 23 6.42 -3.75 -7.27
N LEU A 24 5.20 -3.25 -7.08
CA LEU A 24 3.99 -4.07 -6.90
C LEU A 24 3.69 -4.90 -8.16
N GLY A 25 3.83 -4.30 -9.34
CA GLY A 25 3.66 -5.00 -10.62
C GLY A 25 4.66 -6.13 -10.80
N LYS A 26 5.94 -5.90 -10.47
CA LYS A 26 6.98 -6.94 -10.48
C LYS A 26 6.65 -8.09 -9.54
N ARG A 27 6.24 -7.82 -8.30
CA ARG A 27 5.90 -8.86 -7.30
C ARG A 27 4.64 -9.66 -7.66
N LEU A 28 3.68 -9.04 -8.36
CA LEU A 28 2.44 -9.70 -8.79
C LEU A 28 2.51 -10.34 -10.17
N ASN A 29 3.64 -10.20 -10.88
CA ASN A 29 3.79 -10.59 -12.28
C ASN A 29 2.67 -10.03 -13.18
N LYS A 30 2.31 -8.75 -12.96
CA LYS A 30 1.26 -8.04 -13.70
C LYS A 30 1.68 -6.60 -13.95
N HIS A 31 1.28 -6.04 -15.09
CA HIS A 31 1.48 -4.62 -15.35
C HIS A 31 0.60 -3.78 -14.41
N TYR A 32 1.23 -2.97 -13.57
CA TYR A 32 0.55 -2.13 -12.59
C TYR A 32 0.96 -0.68 -12.81
N SER A 33 0.06 0.11 -13.41
CA SER A 33 0.34 1.53 -13.65
C SER A 33 0.08 2.36 -12.38
N LEU A 34 0.73 3.52 -12.31
CA LEU A 34 0.46 4.55 -11.30
C LEU A 34 -1.04 4.86 -11.18
N ASN A 35 -1.73 5.02 -12.32
CA ASN A 35 -3.16 5.33 -12.35
C ASN A 35 -4.00 4.18 -11.79
N ASN A 36 -3.65 2.93 -12.09
CA ASN A 36 -4.35 1.77 -11.52
C ASN A 36 -4.23 1.76 -9.99
N LEU A 37 -3.00 1.93 -9.47
CA LEU A 37 -2.76 2.00 -8.03
C LEU A 37 -3.53 3.15 -7.37
N SER A 38 -3.39 4.36 -7.91
CA SER A 38 -4.07 5.56 -7.41
C SER A 38 -5.60 5.35 -7.36
N ASN A 39 -6.20 4.79 -8.41
CA ASN A 39 -7.64 4.54 -8.45
C ASN A 39 -8.06 3.48 -7.43
N LYS A 40 -7.31 2.40 -7.26
CA LYS A 40 -7.64 1.36 -6.27
C LYS A 40 -7.52 1.85 -4.84
N LEU A 41 -6.54 2.70 -4.54
CA LEU A 41 -6.38 3.33 -3.23
C LEU A 41 -7.47 4.37 -2.94
N ARG A 42 -7.92 5.11 -3.97
CA ARG A 42 -8.99 6.11 -3.83
C ARG A 42 -10.37 5.46 -3.66
N ASN A 43 -10.63 4.41 -4.42
CA ASN A 43 -11.91 3.70 -4.45
C ASN A 43 -11.99 2.57 -3.41
N GLU A 44 -10.94 2.39 -2.60
CA GLU A 44 -10.86 1.37 -1.54
C GLU A 44 -11.06 -0.07 -2.06
N THR A 45 -10.66 -0.31 -3.32
CA THR A 45 -10.74 -1.63 -3.99
C THR A 45 -9.41 -2.39 -3.97
N ILE A 46 -8.44 -1.94 -3.18
CA ILE A 46 -7.18 -2.64 -2.98
C ILE A 46 -7.39 -3.90 -2.15
N THR A 47 -6.86 -5.02 -2.63
CA THR A 47 -7.06 -6.31 -1.96
C THR A 47 -6.10 -6.49 -0.79
N HIS A 48 -6.46 -7.36 0.16
CA HIS A 48 -5.59 -7.71 1.28
C HIS A 48 -4.23 -8.24 0.81
N ARG A 49 -4.22 -9.07 -0.25
CA ARG A 49 -2.98 -9.60 -0.84
C ARG A 49 -2.07 -8.49 -1.39
N GLU A 50 -2.65 -7.49 -2.05
CA GLU A 50 -1.89 -6.32 -2.52
C GLU A 50 -1.32 -5.53 -1.35
N MET A 51 -2.09 -5.33 -0.27
CA MET A 51 -1.58 -4.62 0.90
C MET A 51 -0.48 -5.35 1.65
N ILE A 52 -0.51 -6.68 1.72
CA ILE A 52 0.61 -7.47 2.27
C ILE A 52 1.90 -7.18 1.48
N ILE A 53 1.82 -7.22 0.16
CA ILE A 53 2.99 -7.02 -0.72
C ILE A 53 3.47 -5.57 -0.63
N ILE A 54 2.55 -4.60 -0.58
CA ILE A 54 2.90 -3.20 -0.37
C ILE A 54 3.63 -3.02 0.96
N ALA A 55 3.15 -3.63 2.05
CA ALA A 55 3.83 -3.57 3.34
C ALA A 55 5.26 -4.16 3.25
N ASP A 56 5.42 -5.32 2.61
CA ASP A 56 6.74 -5.94 2.36
C ASP A 56 7.68 -5.04 1.54
N ILE A 57 7.18 -4.42 0.45
CA ILE A 57 7.96 -3.48 -0.38
C ILE A 57 8.43 -2.28 0.44
N LEU A 58 7.58 -1.77 1.33
CA LEU A 58 7.85 -0.59 2.14
C LEU A 58 8.62 -0.93 3.44
N GLY A 59 8.93 -2.21 3.71
CA GLY A 59 9.65 -2.63 4.91
C GLY A 59 8.80 -2.64 6.19
N TYR A 60 7.48 -2.82 6.07
CA TYR A 60 6.56 -2.89 7.22
C TYR A 60 5.91 -4.28 7.35
N ASP A 61 5.55 -4.62 8.58
CA ASP A 61 4.69 -5.77 8.85
C ASP A 61 3.21 -5.36 8.88
N LEU A 62 2.36 -6.11 8.18
CA LEU A 62 0.91 -6.00 8.30
C LEU A 62 0.40 -6.89 9.44
N LYS A 63 -0.02 -6.29 10.57
CA LYS A 63 -0.43 -7.02 11.79
C LYS A 63 -1.84 -6.65 12.24
N PHE A 64 -2.57 -7.64 12.73
CA PHE A 64 -3.81 -7.38 13.48
C PHE A 64 -3.46 -6.93 14.90
N VAL A 65 -3.79 -5.69 15.23
CA VAL A 65 -3.64 -5.15 16.58
C VAL A 65 -5.01 -5.13 17.25
N ARG A 66 -5.15 -5.79 18.40
CA ARG A 66 -6.37 -5.68 19.20
C ARG A 66 -6.56 -4.22 19.61
N ARG A 67 -7.78 -3.68 19.42
CA ARG A 67 -8.13 -2.36 19.94
C ARG A 67 -7.99 -2.39 21.46
N LYS A 68 -7.33 -1.39 22.05
CA LYS A 68 -7.38 -1.21 23.50
C LYS A 68 -8.83 -0.85 23.86
N GLU A 69 -9.47 -1.64 24.73
CA GLU A 69 -10.70 -1.19 25.37
C GLU A 69 -10.35 0.03 26.21
N ASN A 70 -10.74 1.22 25.76
CA ASN A 70 -10.80 2.39 26.64
C ASN A 70 -12.04 2.18 27.52
N ARG A 71 -11.88 1.45 28.63
CA ARG A 71 -12.83 1.50 29.74
C ARG A 71 -12.56 2.74 30.58
#